data_AF-A0A0K6ISL8-F1
#
_entry.id   AF-A0A0K6ISL8-F1
#
_cell.length_a   1.000
_cell.length_b   1.000
_cell.length_c   1.000
_cell.angle_alpha   90.00
_cell.angle_beta   90.00
_cell.angle_gamma   90.00
#
_symmetry.space_group_name_H-M   'P 1'
#
loop_
_entity.id
_entity.type
_entity.pdbx_description
1 polymer ?
#
loop_
_entity_poly.entity_id
_entity_poly.type
_entity_poly.pdbx_seq_one_letter_code
_entity_poly.pdbx_strand_id
1 'polypeptide(L)'
;MLSVTQETGTILFYIMFSVLFSGIFTHMLLWPLLTITTPKKLLKSYFTPPHFTQNEMSLYDNFPTSAWRTMIFGWAITLPFSAKKRRLEDCGKAMPLWYKVPLYILCAHTIIIVTVVPTIMLILEFS
;
A
#
# COMPACT_ATOMS: atom_id res chain seq x y z
N MET A 1 -31.85 15.65 -6.92
CA MET A 1 -30.44 16.01 -6.63
C MET A 1 -30.34 16.24 -5.14
N LEU A 2 -29.43 15.56 -4.46
CA LEU A 2 -29.10 15.85 -3.06
C LEU A 2 -28.17 17.07 -3.08
N SER A 3 -28.69 18.26 -2.73
CA SER A 3 -27.84 19.44 -2.61
C SER A 3 -26.96 19.31 -1.37
N VAL A 4 -25.64 19.28 -1.55
CA VAL A 4 -24.68 19.26 -0.44
C VAL A 4 -24.74 20.62 0.28
N THR A 5 -25.01 20.58 1.59
CA THR A 5 -24.99 21.80 2.41
C THR A 5 -23.55 22.25 2.62
N GLN A 6 -23.34 23.54 2.87
CA GLN A 6 -22.01 24.11 3.17
C GLN A 6 -21.33 23.40 4.35
N GLU A 7 -22.10 23.03 5.38
CA GLU A 7 -21.63 22.25 6.52
C GLU A 7 -21.12 20.86 6.10
N THR A 8 -21.90 20.14 5.28
CA THR A 8 -21.53 18.82 4.76
C THR A 8 -20.26 18.89 3.91
N GLY A 9 -20.17 19.89 3.01
CA GLY A 9 -18.97 20.09 2.20
C GLY A 9 -17.72 20.36 3.04
N THR A 10 -17.87 21.12 4.12
CA THR A 10 -16.78 21.40 5.06
C THR A 10 -16.30 20.14 5.79
N ILE A 11 -17.23 19.30 6.25
CA ILE A 11 -16.91 18.01 6.88
C ILE A 11 -16.17 17.09 5.90
N LEU A 12 -16.69 16.94 4.68
CA LEU A 12 -16.08 16.11 3.64
C LEU A 12 -14.67 16.57 3.30
N PHE A 13 -14.45 17.89 3.20
CA PHE A 13 -13.13 18.47 3.01
C PHE A 13 -12.16 18.08 4.13
N TYR A 14 -12.56 18.23 5.41
CA TYR A 14 -11.70 17.88 6.53
C TYR A 14 -11.39 16.38 6.61
N ILE A 15 -12.34 15.51 6.25
CA ILE A 15 -12.10 14.07 6.15
C ILE A 15 -11.05 13.78 5.07
N MET A 16 -11.25 14.30 3.87
CA MET A 16 -10.31 14.14 2.75
C MET A 16 -8.92 14.66 3.11
N PHE A 17 -8.84 15.86 3.68
CA PHE A 17 -7.59 16.48 4.13
C PHE A 17 -6.88 15.60 5.17
N SER A 18 -7.60 15.09 6.17
CA SER A 18 -7.02 14.26 7.24
C SER A 18 -6.46 12.94 6.70
N VAL A 19 -7.17 12.30 5.75
CA VAL A 19 -6.72 11.07 5.09
C VAL A 19 -5.45 11.31 4.27
N LEU A 20 -5.41 12.40 3.49
CA LEU A 20 -4.23 12.75 2.69
C LEU A 20 -3.04 13.17 3.57
N PHE A 21 -3.29 13.96 4.61
CA PHE A 21 -2.26 14.43 5.54
C PHE A 21 -1.63 13.29 6.33
N SER A 22 -2.44 12.35 6.83
CA SER A 22 -1.92 11.11 7.44
C SER A 22 -1.10 10.26 6.46
N GLY A 23 -1.37 10.41 5.15
CA GLY A 23 -0.60 9.82 4.06
C GLY A 23 0.86 10.23 4.02
N ILE A 24 1.20 11.43 4.51
CA ILE A 24 2.59 11.88 4.61
C ILE A 24 3.35 10.95 5.56
N PHE A 25 2.81 10.67 6.75
CA PHE A 25 3.48 9.81 7.73
C PHE A 25 3.56 8.35 7.28
N THR A 26 2.51 7.82 6.65
CA THR A 26 2.50 6.43 6.20
C THR A 26 3.33 6.22 4.93
N HIS A 27 3.19 7.04 3.90
CA HIS A 27 3.86 6.80 2.62
C HIS A 27 5.25 7.44 2.54
N MET A 28 5.48 8.60 3.17
CA MET A 28 6.79 9.26 3.10
C MET A 28 7.80 8.68 4.09
N LEU A 29 7.35 8.19 5.26
CA LEU A 29 8.24 7.65 6.28
C LEU A 29 8.21 6.12 6.31
N LEU A 30 7.02 5.52 6.47
CA LEU A 30 6.92 4.08 6.71
C LEU A 30 7.30 3.26 5.47
N TRP A 31 6.90 3.69 4.27
CA TRP A 31 7.18 2.91 3.05
C TRP A 31 8.68 2.83 2.70
N PRO A 32 9.47 3.92 2.70
CA PRO A 32 10.92 3.83 2.55
C PRO A 32 11.57 3.02 3.68
N LEU A 33 11.12 3.21 4.93
CA LEU A 33 11.64 2.48 6.08
C LEU A 33 11.45 0.96 5.90
N LEU A 34 10.25 0.52 5.54
CA LEU A 34 9.97 -0.90 5.25
C LEU A 34 10.78 -1.41 4.06
N THR A 35 10.97 -0.59 3.03
CA THR A 35 11.76 -0.97 1.86
C THR A 35 13.23 -1.22 2.18
N ILE A 36 13.82 -0.37 3.02
CA ILE A 36 15.22 -0.50 3.46
C ILE A 36 15.35 -1.64 4.46
N THR A 37 14.38 -1.78 5.37
CA THR A 37 14.39 -2.79 6.43
C THR A 37 13.78 -4.13 6.00
N THR A 38 13.51 -4.34 4.70
CA THR A 38 12.90 -5.59 4.24
C THR A 38 13.77 -6.80 4.67
N PRO A 39 13.19 -7.80 5.38
CA PRO A 39 13.97 -8.91 5.90
C PRO A 39 14.72 -9.67 4.81
N LYS A 40 16.03 -9.84 4.95
CA LYS A 40 16.87 -10.56 3.97
C LYS A 40 16.38 -11.98 3.70
N LYS A 41 15.83 -12.66 4.71
CA LYS A 41 15.22 -14.00 4.58
C LYS A 41 14.02 -13.97 3.64
N LEU A 42 13.16 -12.96 3.75
CA LEU A 42 12.00 -12.77 2.88
C LEU A 42 12.45 -12.57 1.42
N LEU A 43 13.45 -11.70 1.20
CA LEU A 43 14.00 -11.46 -0.13
C LEU A 43 14.58 -12.74 -0.75
N LYS A 44 15.42 -13.47 -0.02
CA LYS A 44 16.02 -14.71 -0.52
C LYS A 44 14.98 -15.79 -0.87
N SER A 45 13.88 -15.85 -0.13
CA SER A 45 12.84 -16.85 -0.34
C SER A 45 11.82 -16.49 -1.41
N TYR A 46 11.50 -15.20 -1.58
CA TYR A 46 10.37 -14.77 -2.41
C TYR A 46 10.72 -13.74 -3.50
N PHE A 47 11.86 -13.05 -3.42
CA PHE A 47 12.35 -12.18 -4.50
C PHE A 47 13.23 -12.99 -5.46
N THR A 48 12.61 -13.97 -6.10
CA THR A 48 13.25 -14.98 -6.96
C THR A 48 12.21 -15.54 -7.95
N PRO A 49 12.59 -16.16 -9.07
CA PRO A 49 11.65 -16.91 -9.89
C PRO A 49 11.03 -18.07 -9.07
N PRO A 50 9.74 -18.42 -9.29
CA PRO A 50 8.82 -17.89 -10.30
C PRO A 50 8.01 -16.65 -9.87
N HIS A 51 8.28 -16.06 -8.70
CA HIS A 51 7.47 -14.95 -8.13
C HIS A 51 7.75 -13.60 -8.80
N PHE A 52 8.99 -13.41 -9.23
CA PHE A 52 9.47 -12.24 -9.95
C PHE A 52 10.20 -12.70 -11.21
N THR A 53 9.98 -11.98 -12.30
CA THR A 53 10.74 -12.15 -13.55
C THR A 53 12.16 -11.59 -13.39
N GLN A 54 13.09 -12.02 -14.25
CA GLN A 54 14.46 -11.49 -14.23
C GLN A 54 14.51 -9.96 -14.42
N ASN A 55 13.62 -9.42 -15.26
CA ASN A 55 13.51 -7.98 -15.48
C ASN A 55 13.00 -7.25 -14.23
N GLU A 56 11.95 -7.75 -13.59
CA GLU A 56 11.48 -7.19 -12.31
C GLU A 56 12.57 -7.28 -11.24
N MET A 57 13.34 -8.37 -11.21
CA MET A 57 14.43 -8.52 -10.26
C MET A 57 15.52 -7.49 -10.48
N SER A 58 15.98 -7.28 -11.71
CA SER A 58 17.01 -6.25 -11.99
C SER A 58 16.49 -4.83 -11.71
N LEU A 59 15.20 -4.58 -11.99
CA LEU A 59 14.57 -3.29 -11.76
C LEU A 59 14.34 -3.02 -10.27
N TYR A 60 13.92 -4.00 -9.47
CA TYR A 60 13.51 -3.81 -8.08
C TYR A 60 14.60 -4.17 -7.05
N ASP A 61 15.83 -4.42 -7.50
CA ASP A 61 16.94 -4.76 -6.62
C ASP A 61 17.38 -3.56 -5.76
N ASN A 62 17.48 -2.39 -6.39
CA ASN A 62 18.07 -1.17 -5.82
C ASN A 62 17.03 -0.10 -5.44
N PHE A 63 17.39 0.81 -4.53
CA PHE A 63 16.56 1.97 -4.21
C PHE A 63 16.65 3.02 -5.34
N PRO A 64 15.55 3.69 -5.75
CA PRO A 64 14.21 3.72 -5.13
C PRO A 64 13.24 2.65 -5.63
N THR A 65 13.56 1.97 -6.73
CA THR A 65 12.66 1.03 -7.40
C THR A 65 12.37 -0.23 -6.58
N SER A 66 13.20 -0.55 -5.60
CA SER A 66 12.92 -1.55 -4.56
C SER A 66 11.67 -1.25 -3.73
N ALA A 67 11.14 -0.02 -3.74
CA ALA A 67 9.84 0.28 -3.13
C ALA A 67 8.70 -0.56 -3.74
N TRP A 68 8.83 -0.95 -5.02
CA TRP A 68 7.85 -1.79 -5.71
C TRP A 68 7.78 -3.20 -5.12
N ARG A 69 8.92 -3.82 -4.77
CA ARG A 69 8.90 -5.16 -4.13
C ARG A 69 8.18 -5.09 -2.77
N THR A 70 8.38 -4.02 -2.00
CA THR A 70 7.69 -3.80 -0.72
C THR A 70 6.18 -3.74 -0.91
N MET A 71 5.71 -2.97 -1.90
CA MET A 71 4.28 -2.95 -2.22
C MET A 71 3.77 -4.30 -2.69
N ILE A 72 4.52 -5.02 -3.53
CA ILE A 72 4.10 -6.36 -4.00
C ILE A 72 3.94 -7.32 -2.83
N PHE A 73 4.88 -7.32 -1.87
CA PHE A 73 4.74 -8.11 -0.65
C PHE A 73 3.55 -7.66 0.20
N GLY A 74 3.31 -6.35 0.33
CA GLY A 74 2.16 -5.81 1.06
C GLY A 74 0.83 -6.22 0.44
N TRP A 75 0.72 -6.13 -0.88
CA TRP A 75 -0.46 -6.58 -1.60
C TRP A 75 -0.65 -8.09 -1.52
N ALA A 76 0.43 -8.88 -1.51
CA ALA A 76 0.32 -10.33 -1.36
C ALA A 76 -0.23 -10.74 0.02
N ILE A 77 0.11 -10.02 1.09
CA ILE A 77 -0.45 -10.32 2.42
C ILE A 77 -1.85 -9.75 2.65
N THR A 78 -2.23 -8.73 1.88
CA THR A 78 -3.53 -8.03 2.02
C THR A 78 -4.60 -8.62 1.09
N LEU A 79 -4.23 -9.02 -0.13
CA LEU A 79 -5.14 -9.47 -1.16
C LEU A 79 -4.81 -10.91 -1.60
N PRO A 80 -5.69 -11.89 -1.35
CA PRO A 80 -5.40 -13.30 -1.66
C PRO A 80 -5.22 -13.54 -3.17
N PHE A 81 -5.91 -12.77 -4.02
CA PHE A 81 -5.74 -12.85 -5.47
C PHE A 81 -4.34 -12.41 -5.92
N SER A 82 -3.81 -11.34 -5.32
CA SER A 82 -2.44 -10.86 -5.61
C SER A 82 -1.40 -11.90 -5.21
N ALA A 83 -1.59 -12.52 -4.04
CA ALA A 83 -0.76 -13.62 -3.58
C ALA A 83 -0.76 -14.78 -4.58
N LYS A 84 -1.95 -15.26 -4.97
CA LYS A 84 -2.11 -16.36 -5.92
C LYS A 84 -1.51 -16.08 -7.29
N LYS A 85 -1.68 -14.86 -7.80
CA LYS A 85 -1.14 -14.44 -9.11
C LYS A 85 0.39 -14.57 -9.17
N ARG A 86 1.08 -14.27 -8.05
CA ARG A 86 2.55 -14.30 -7.96
C ARG A 86 3.10 -15.51 -7.18
N ARG A 87 2.24 -16.45 -6.78
CA ARG A 87 2.59 -17.60 -5.93
C ARG A 87 3.20 -17.20 -4.57
N LEU A 88 2.68 -16.13 -3.97
CA LEU A 88 3.17 -15.53 -2.72
C LEU A 88 2.25 -15.84 -1.52
N GLU A 89 1.41 -16.86 -1.59
CA GLU A 89 0.39 -17.18 -0.57
C GLU A 89 0.98 -17.37 0.83
N ASP A 90 2.18 -17.95 0.93
CA ASP A 90 2.85 -18.20 2.20
C ASP A 90 3.84 -17.09 2.62
N CYS A 91 4.01 -16.03 1.81
CA CYS A 91 5.00 -14.99 2.10
C CYS A 91 4.75 -14.32 3.46
N GLY A 92 3.48 -14.14 3.84
CA GLY A 92 3.08 -13.56 5.11
C GLY A 92 3.42 -14.42 6.33
N LYS A 93 3.73 -15.72 6.17
CA LYS A 93 4.22 -16.59 7.26
C LYS A 93 5.73 -16.45 7.48
N ALA A 94 6.47 -16.09 6.43
CA ALA A 94 7.91 -15.87 6.49
C ALA A 94 8.27 -14.45 6.99
N MET A 95 7.30 -13.53 7.02
CA MET A 95 7.50 -12.17 7.51
C MET A 95 7.49 -12.11 9.04
N PRO A 96 8.48 -11.44 9.67
CA PRO A 96 8.42 -11.17 11.10
C PRO A 96 7.31 -10.16 11.41
N LEU A 97 6.72 -10.25 12.60
CA LEU A 97 5.55 -9.44 12.97
C LEU A 97 5.82 -7.93 12.92
N TRP A 98 7.02 -7.51 13.35
CA TRP A 98 7.44 -6.11 13.32
C TRP A 98 7.48 -5.51 11.91
N TYR A 99 7.62 -6.34 10.87
CA TYR A 99 7.59 -5.91 9.47
C TYR A 99 6.18 -6.04 8.88
N LYS A 100 5.51 -7.16 9.21
CA LYS A 100 4.18 -7.51 8.68
C LYS A 100 3.10 -6.51 9.12
N VAL A 101 3.08 -6.13 10.40
CA VAL A 101 2.07 -5.21 10.95
C VAL A 101 2.13 -3.83 10.29
N PRO A 102 3.27 -3.12 10.26
CA PRO A 102 3.35 -1.83 9.58
C PRO A 102 3.11 -1.94 8.07
N LEU A 103 3.47 -3.07 7.44
CA LEU A 103 3.15 -3.29 6.02
C LEU A 103 1.64 -3.40 5.78
N TYR A 104 0.89 -4.05 6.67
CA TYR A 104 -0.58 -4.02 6.63
C TYR A 104 -1.14 -2.62 6.84
N ILE A 105 -0.59 -1.85 7.79
CA ILE A 105 -1.02 -0.47 8.03
C ILE A 105 -0.82 0.38 6.77
N LEU A 106 0.34 0.24 6.11
CA LEU A 106 0.61 0.91 4.85
C LEU A 106 -0.44 0.54 3.79
N CYS A 107 -0.68 -0.76 3.56
CA CYS A 107 -1.65 -1.22 2.57
C CYS A 107 -3.08 -0.78 2.88
N ALA A 108 -3.51 -0.89 4.14
CA ALA A 108 -4.84 -0.43 4.57
C ALA A 108 -5.00 1.07 4.35
N HIS A 109 -3.98 1.86 4.68
CA HIS A 109 -3.98 3.29 4.44
C HIS A 109 -4.04 3.63 2.94
N THR A 110 -3.29 2.90 2.10
CA THR A 110 -3.39 3.04 0.64
C THR A 110 -4.81 2.75 0.16
N ILE A 111 -5.45 1.67 0.64
CA ILE A 111 -6.85 1.34 0.29
C ILE A 111 -7.79 2.47 0.70
N ILE A 112 -7.63 3.03 1.91
CA ILE A 112 -8.44 4.15 2.39
C ILE A 112 -8.28 5.37 1.48
N ILE A 113 -7.05 5.75 1.10
CA ILE A 113 -6.82 6.87 0.19
C ILE A 113 -7.53 6.65 -1.15
N VAL A 114 -7.31 5.50 -1.79
CA VAL A 114 -7.84 5.23 -3.14
C VAL A 114 -9.36 5.01 -3.18
N THR A 115 -10.00 4.83 -2.03
CA THR A 115 -11.46 4.70 -1.92
C THR A 115 -12.11 5.99 -1.45
N VAL A 116 -11.68 6.54 -0.31
CA VAL A 116 -12.29 7.71 0.33
C VAL A 116 -12.11 8.97 -0.50
N VAL A 117 -10.90 9.22 -1.03
CA VAL A 117 -10.63 10.47 -1.78
C VAL A 117 -11.47 10.54 -3.05
N PRO A 118 -11.49 9.52 -3.94
CA PRO A 118 -12.34 9.56 -5.12
C PRO A 118 -13.84 9.60 -4.78
N THR A 119 -14.28 8.87 -3.74
CA THR A 119 -15.69 8.93 -3.32
C THR A 119 -16.10 10.33 -2.88
N ILE A 120 -15.26 11.04 -2.11
CA ILE A 120 -15.54 12.42 -1.71
C ILE A 120 -15.55 13.35 -2.94
N MET A 121 -14.60 13.20 -3.86
CA MET A 121 -14.58 13.98 -5.11
C MET A 121 -15.86 13.79 -5.94
N LEU A 122 -16.31 12.54 -6.10
CA LEU A 122 -17.56 12.24 -6.80
C LEU A 122 -18.77 12.84 -6.08
N ILE A 123 -18.82 12.76 -4.75
CA ILE A 123 -19.91 13.37 -3.98
C ILE A 123 -19.96 14.88 -4.23
N LEU A 124 -18.81 15.56 -4.22
CA LEU A 124 -18.74 17.02 -4.42
C LEU A 124 -19.00 17.45 -5.87
N GLU A 125 -18.69 16.61 -6.87
CA GLU A 125 -18.93 16.91 -8.28
C GLU A 125 -20.41 16.73 -8.67
N PHE A 126 -21.09 15.75 -8.08
CA PHE A 126 -22.48 15.41 -8.41
C PHE A 126 -23.54 15.98 -7.44
N SER A 127 -23.13 16.82 -6.49
CA SER A 127 -23.99 17.50 -5.52
C SER A 127 -24.25 18.97 -5.84
#